data_AF-A0A8J7D4C9-F1
#
_entry.id   AF-A0A8J7D4C9-F1
#
_cell.length_a   1.000
_cell.length_b   1.000
_cell.length_c   1.000
_cell.angle_alpha   90.00
_cell.angle_beta   90.00
_cell.angle_gamma   90.00
#
_symmetry.space_group_name_H-M   'P 1'
#
loop_
_entity.id
_entity.type
_entity.pdbx_description
1 polymer ?
#
loop_
_entity_poly.entity_id
_entity_poly.type
_entity_poly.pdbx_seq_one_letter_code
_entity_poly.pdbx_strand_id
1 'polypeptide(L)'
;MHLIAIRNLRTDASQHPDVKKQIDNWYTTLKKAEWQNLEDVRQIYRDAEAVGNFTVFNIKGNDYRLIVGIDYEDQTVYYKYFLTHSEYDKGNWKNDPYF
;
A
#
# COMPACT_ATOMS: atom_id res chain seq x y z
N MET A 1 1.53 -12.38 -4.66
CA MET A 1 1.95 -12.08 -3.28
C MET A 1 0.78 -12.25 -2.30
N HIS A 2 1.06 -12.58 -1.03
CA HIS A 2 0.06 -12.75 0.03
C HIS A 2 -0.07 -11.51 0.92
N LEU A 3 -1.28 -10.97 1.08
CA LEU A 3 -1.51 -9.80 1.93
C LEU A 3 -1.93 -10.21 3.34
N ILE A 4 -1.14 -9.81 4.32
CA ILE A 4 -1.50 -9.87 5.73
C ILE A 4 -2.41 -8.69 6.07
N ALA A 5 -3.49 -8.99 6.78
CA ALA A 5 -4.47 -8.02 7.29
C ALA A 5 -5.32 -7.27 6.24
N ILE A 6 -5.76 -7.94 5.16
CA ILE A 6 -6.73 -7.38 4.18
C ILE A 6 -8.01 -6.83 4.82
N ARG A 7 -8.46 -7.40 5.95
CA ARG A 7 -9.65 -6.91 6.66
C ARG A 7 -9.42 -5.48 7.18
N ASN A 8 -8.25 -5.20 7.74
CA ASN A 8 -7.89 -3.88 8.27
C ASN A 8 -7.83 -2.86 7.14
N LEU A 9 -7.17 -3.19 6.02
CA LEU A 9 -7.16 -2.33 4.83
C LEU A 9 -8.58 -1.97 4.37
N ARG A 10 -9.47 -2.97 4.31
CA ARG A 10 -10.87 -2.74 3.90
C ARG A 10 -11.65 -1.90 4.91
N THR A 11 -11.41 -2.10 6.21
CA THR A 11 -12.02 -1.30 7.27
C THR A 11 -11.59 0.16 7.16
N ASP A 12 -10.30 0.43 7.04
CA ASP A 12 -9.78 1.79 6.98
C ASP A 12 -10.23 2.48 5.67
N ALA A 13 -10.15 1.78 4.54
CA ALA A 13 -10.64 2.29 3.26
C ALA A 13 -12.16 2.49 3.22
N SER A 14 -12.95 1.78 4.06
CA SER A 14 -14.41 1.92 4.08
C SER A 14 -14.88 3.30 4.56
N GLN A 15 -14.03 4.05 5.25
CA GLN A 15 -14.28 5.44 5.62
C GLN A 15 -14.27 6.38 4.41
N HIS A 16 -13.78 5.89 3.27
CA HIS A 16 -13.66 6.60 2.00
C HIS A 16 -14.37 5.81 0.88
N PRO A 17 -15.72 5.89 0.77
CA PRO A 17 -16.49 5.05 -0.15
C PRO A 17 -16.06 5.15 -1.63
N ASP A 18 -15.47 6.29 -2.01
CA ASP A 18 -14.95 6.63 -3.32
C ASP A 18 -13.68 5.83 -3.72
N VAL A 19 -13.05 5.11 -2.79
CA VAL A 19 -11.80 4.37 -3.03
C VAL A 19 -11.95 2.85 -3.12
N LYS A 20 -13.15 2.33 -2.86
CA LYS A 20 -13.40 0.88 -2.81
C LYS A 20 -12.91 0.15 -4.06
N LYS A 21 -13.26 0.67 -5.25
CA LYS A 21 -12.89 0.05 -6.53
C LYS A 21 -11.37 0.00 -6.72
N GLN A 22 -10.67 1.04 -6.29
CA GLN A 22 -9.23 1.19 -6.43
C GLN A 22 -8.51 0.21 -5.49
N ILE A 23 -9.00 0.02 -4.27
CA ILE A 23 -8.47 -0.98 -3.33
C ILE A 23 -8.71 -2.41 -3.83
N ASP A 24 -9.91 -2.72 -4.33
CA ASP A 24 -10.20 -4.04 -4.89
C ASP A 24 -9.34 -4.33 -6.14
N ASN A 25 -9.10 -3.32 -6.99
CA ASN A 25 -8.18 -3.43 -8.11
C ASN A 25 -6.75 -3.67 -7.65
N TRP A 26 -6.27 -2.87 -6.68
CA TRP A 26 -4.92 -3.02 -6.15
C TRP A 26 -4.68 -4.42 -5.56
N TYR A 27 -5.64 -4.91 -4.77
CA TYR A 27 -5.59 -6.24 -4.18
C TYR A 27 -5.63 -7.35 -5.25
N THR A 28 -6.43 -7.18 -6.30
CA THR A 28 -6.50 -8.14 -7.42
C THR A 28 -5.16 -8.23 -8.15
N THR A 29 -4.49 -7.10 -8.38
CA THR A 29 -3.14 -7.05 -8.95
C THR A 29 -2.13 -7.73 -8.02
N LEU A 30 -2.12 -7.35 -6.74
CA LEU A 30 -1.20 -7.90 -5.75
C LEU A 30 -1.25 -9.44 -5.66
N LYS A 31 -2.46 -10.00 -5.68
CA LYS A 31 -2.67 -11.45 -5.62
C LYS A 31 -2.00 -12.21 -6.76
N LYS A 32 -1.85 -11.58 -7.92
CA LYS A 32 -1.24 -12.16 -9.12
C LYS A 32 0.22 -11.75 -9.31
N ALA A 33 0.69 -10.80 -8.50
CA ALA A 33 2.05 -10.29 -8.59
C ALA A 33 3.07 -11.28 -8.04
N GLU A 34 4.23 -11.31 -8.67
CA GLU A 34 5.44 -12.05 -8.26
C GLU A 34 6.62 -11.06 -8.18
N TRP A 35 6.39 -9.91 -7.56
CA TRP A 35 7.40 -8.85 -7.47
C TRP A 35 8.62 -9.33 -6.69
N GLN A 36 9.81 -9.05 -7.21
CA GLN A 36 11.09 -9.40 -6.57
C GLN A 36 11.80 -8.17 -6.00
N ASN A 37 11.38 -6.97 -6.40
CA ASN A 37 11.95 -5.71 -5.96
C ASN A 37 10.99 -4.55 -6.31
N LEU A 38 11.38 -3.33 -5.90
CA LEU A 38 10.60 -2.12 -6.16
C LEU A 38 10.41 -1.81 -7.65
N GLU A 39 11.37 -2.18 -8.51
CA GLU A 39 11.25 -1.93 -9.95
C GLU A 39 10.13 -2.79 -10.57
N ASP A 40 9.96 -4.03 -10.14
CA ASP A 40 8.83 -4.88 -10.56
C ASP A 40 7.48 -4.28 -10.11
N VAL A 41 7.44 -3.70 -8.91
CA VAL A 41 6.26 -2.95 -8.43
C VAL A 41 5.97 -1.77 -9.38
N ARG A 42 7.02 -1.02 -9.74
CA ARG A 42 6.95 0.18 -10.60
C ARG A 42 6.57 -0.11 -12.04
N GLN A 43 6.76 -1.34 -12.53
CA GLN A 43 6.23 -1.73 -13.85
C GLN A 43 4.71 -1.54 -13.94
N ILE A 44 4.00 -1.68 -12.82
CA ILE A 44 2.54 -1.51 -12.74
C ILE A 44 2.16 -0.20 -12.03
N TYR A 45 2.79 0.08 -10.89
CA TYR A 45 2.55 1.28 -10.08
C TYR A 45 3.76 2.21 -10.18
N ARG A 46 3.86 2.92 -11.29
CA ARG A 46 5.04 3.75 -11.64
C ARG A 46 5.46 4.73 -10.56
N ASP A 47 4.49 5.30 -9.86
CA ASP A 47 4.71 6.29 -8.80
C ASP A 47 4.87 5.65 -7.41
N ALA A 48 5.09 4.33 -7.33
CA ALA A 48 5.37 3.66 -6.07
C ALA A 48 6.76 4.07 -5.55
N GLU A 49 6.83 4.37 -4.26
CA GLU A 49 8.03 4.88 -3.61
C GLU A 49 8.42 3.99 -2.43
N ALA A 50 9.71 3.72 -2.28
CA ALA A 50 10.24 3.15 -1.05
C ALA A 50 10.55 4.29 -0.06
N VAL A 51 10.01 4.19 1.15
CA VAL A 51 10.19 5.17 2.22
C VAL A 51 10.45 4.41 3.52
N GLY A 52 11.69 4.46 4.01
CA GLY A 52 12.14 3.59 5.10
C GLY A 52 12.04 2.12 4.66
N ASN A 53 11.49 1.27 5.52
CA ASN A 53 11.22 -0.13 5.21
C ASN A 53 9.89 -0.37 4.47
N PHE A 54 9.15 0.69 4.10
CA PHE A 54 7.82 0.58 3.49
C PHE A 54 7.81 0.97 2.02
N THR A 55 6.82 0.45 1.31
CA THR A 55 6.43 0.88 -0.03
C THR A 55 5.12 1.64 0.05
N VAL A 56 5.10 2.81 -0.58
CA VAL A 56 3.97 3.74 -0.60
C VAL A 56 3.37 3.76 -1.99
N PHE A 57 2.06 3.51 -2.07
CA PHE A 57 1.28 3.54 -3.31
C PHE A 57 0.37 4.76 -3.35
N ASN A 58 0.37 5.47 -4.48
CA ASN A 58 -0.61 6.51 -4.78
C ASN A 58 -1.92 5.88 -5.24
N ILE A 59 -3.01 6.14 -4.52
CA ILE A 59 -4.33 5.58 -4.82
C ILE A 59 -5.29 6.70 -5.21
N LYS A 60 -6.13 6.44 -6.22
CA LYS A 60 -7.13 7.36 -6.75
C LYS A 60 -6.54 8.74 -7.11
N GLY A 61 -5.61 8.75 -8.07
CA GLY A 61 -5.07 10.01 -8.60
C GLY A 61 -4.34 10.86 -7.55
N ASN A 62 -3.62 10.21 -6.63
CA ASN A 62 -2.82 10.82 -5.57
C ASN A 62 -3.60 11.29 -4.33
N ASP A 63 -4.93 11.12 -4.27
CA ASP A 63 -5.77 11.51 -3.12
C ASP A 63 -5.42 10.73 -1.84
N TYR A 64 -5.00 9.47 -1.98
CA TYR A 64 -4.73 8.57 -0.87
C TYR A 64 -3.36 7.90 -0.98
N ARG A 65 -2.87 7.41 0.16
CA ARG A 65 -1.63 6.65 0.32
C ARG A 65 -1.94 5.31 0.96
N LEU A 66 -1.60 4.24 0.24
CA LEU A 66 -1.55 2.91 0.79
C LEU A 66 -0.10 2.58 1.14
N ILE A 67 0.18 2.43 2.44
CA ILE A 67 1.51 2.13 2.96
C ILE A 67 1.56 0.67 3.36
N VAL A 68 2.54 -0.05 2.84
CA VAL A 68 2.74 -1.48 3.12
C VAL A 68 4.21 -1.81 3.33
N GLY A 69 4.51 -2.79 4.18
CA GLY A 69 5.79 -3.48 4.13
C GLY A 69 5.74 -4.58 3.08
N ILE A 70 6.79 -4.75 2.29
CA ILE A 70 6.88 -5.84 1.31
C ILE A 70 8.10 -6.68 1.64
N ASP A 71 7.85 -7.96 1.91
CA ASP A 71 8.88 -8.99 1.92
C ASP A 71 8.86 -9.68 0.55
N TYR A 72 9.88 -9.37 -0.26
CA TYR A 72 9.99 -9.92 -1.61
C TYR A 72 10.44 -11.39 -1.60
N GLU A 73 11.21 -11.84 -0.61
CA GLU A 73 11.65 -13.24 -0.52
C GLU A 73 10.48 -14.13 -0.12
N ASP A 74 9.75 -13.73 0.93
CA ASP A 74 8.58 -14.46 1.43
C ASP A 74 7.30 -14.21 0.60
N GLN A 75 7.39 -13.42 -0.47
CA GLN A 75 6.27 -13.05 -1.34
C GLN A 75 5.05 -12.53 -0.55
N THR A 76 5.31 -11.79 0.54
CA THR A 76 4.32 -11.38 1.53
C THR A 76 4.28 -9.86 1.66
N VAL A 77 3.07 -9.32 1.81
CA VAL A 77 2.83 -7.89 1.98
C VAL A 77 2.11 -7.67 3.30
N TYR A 78 2.58 -6.71 4.07
CA TYR A 78 2.03 -6.33 5.38
C TYR A 78 1.33 -4.99 5.24
N TYR A 79 0.01 -4.97 5.42
CA TYR A 79 -0.72 -3.72 5.53
C TYR A 79 -0.22 -2.91 6.74
N LYS A 80 0.06 -1.62 6.53
CA LYS A 80 0.44 -0.68 7.60
C LYS A 80 -0.63 0.39 7.79
N TYR A 81 -0.85 1.19 6.76
CA TYR A 81 -1.75 2.33 6.84
C TYR A 81 -2.43 2.62 5.50
N PHE A 82 -3.64 3.16 5.57
CA PHE A 82 -4.35 3.78 4.46
C PHE A 82 -4.75 5.19 4.88
N LEU A 83 -4.17 6.19 4.23
CA LEU A 83 -4.24 7.59 4.65
C LEU A 83 -4.68 8.49 3.50
N THR A 84 -5.33 9.62 3.82
CA THR A 84 -5.42 10.74 2.88
C THR A 84 -4.04 11.35 2.63
N HIS A 85 -3.87 12.08 1.53
CA HIS A 85 -2.63 12.81 1.26
C HIS A 85 -2.25 13.76 2.42
N SER A 86 -3.22 14.48 2.96
CA SER A 86 -3.01 15.39 4.10
C SER A 86 -2.58 14.68 5.39
N GLU A 87 -3.06 13.45 5.64
CA GLU A 87 -2.63 12.66 6.80
C GLU A 87 -1.24 12.07 6.61
N TYR A 88 -0.92 11.65 5.39
CA TYR A 88 0.42 11.20 5.02
C TYR A 88 1.46 12.28 5.25
N ASP A 89 1.17 13.52 4.84
CA ASP A 89 2.08 14.66 4.95
C ASP A 89 2.38 15.07 6.40
N LYS A 90 1.45 14.80 7.33
CA LYS A 90 1.71 15.01 8.77
C LYS A 90 2.83 14.11 9.29
N GLY A 91 3.15 13.01 8.61
CA GLY A 91 4.30 12.16 8.92
C GLY A 91 4.17 11.28 10.15
N ASN A 92 3.02 11.28 10.86
CA ASN A 92 2.82 10.50 12.08
C ASN A 92 3.01 8.99 11.88
N TRP A 93 2.75 8.48 10.67
CA TRP A 93 2.93 7.07 10.30
C TRP A 93 4.40 6.63 10.31
N LYS A 94 5.36 7.57 10.27
CA LYS A 94 6.79 7.29 10.40
C LYS A 94 7.21 6.92 11.82
N ASN A 95 6.30 7.04 12.80
CA ASN A 95 6.50 6.55 14.16
C ASN A 95 6.20 5.04 14.30
N ASP A 96 5.87 4.35 13.19
CA ASP A 96 5.72 2.89 13.19
C ASP A 96 7.05 2.25 13.65
N PRO A 97 7.03 1.27 14.58
CA PRO A 97 8.24 0.62 15.08
C PRO A 97 9.09 -0.07 14.00
N TYR A 98 8.51 -0.35 12.84
CA TYR A 98 9.15 -1.00 11.70
C TYR A 98 9.49 -0.02 10.57
N PHE A 99 9.29 1.30 10.75
CA PHE A 99 9.61 2.30 9.73
C PHE A 99 11.10 2.30 9.36
#